data_AF-A0A1F5ZZE6-F1
#
_entry.id   AF-A0A1F5ZZE6-F1
#
_cell.length_a   1.000
_cell.length_b   1.000
_cell.length_c   1.000
_cell.angle_alpha   90.00
_cell.angle_beta   90.00
_cell.angle_gamma   90.00
#
_symmetry.space_group_name_H-M   'P 1'
#
loop_
_entity.id
_entity.type
_entity.pdbx_description
1 polymer ?
#
loop_
_entity_poly.entity_id
_entity_poly.type
_entity_poly.pdbx_seq_one_letter_code
_entity_poly.pdbx_strand_id
1 'polypeptide(L)'
;MNGNTVPASKARTLTAEDLYSELKLMRNQLDKLIDKVLSTMPPKYGSDAWWEEQEQKSREDYAAGKYVTLKDKNDIDKYFAKLHKR
;
A
#
# COMPACT_ATOMS: atom_id res chain seq x y z
N MET A 1 35.58 -36.15 -0.27
CA MET A 1 34.38 -35.36 -0.65
C MET A 1 33.36 -35.54 0.46
N ASN A 2 33.18 -34.53 1.32
CA ASN A 2 32.27 -34.62 2.46
C ASN A 2 30.86 -34.26 1.99
N GLY A 3 30.00 -35.28 1.86
CA GLY A 3 28.57 -35.08 1.65
C GLY A 3 27.94 -34.56 2.94
N ASN A 4 27.50 -33.31 2.94
CA ASN A 4 26.60 -32.79 3.97
C ASN A 4 25.25 -33.50 3.84
N THR A 5 25.08 -34.59 4.59
CA THR A 5 23.77 -35.17 4.81
C THR A 5 23.01 -34.27 5.78
N VAL A 6 21.99 -33.57 5.27
CA VAL A 6 20.99 -32.90 6.10
C VAL A 6 20.36 -33.98 6.99
N PRO A 7 20.37 -33.85 8.32
CA PRO A 7 19.73 -34.84 9.17
C PRO A 7 18.23 -34.83 8.88
N ALA A 8 17.68 -35.98 8.48
CA ALA A 8 16.25 -36.20 8.44
C ALA A 8 15.71 -35.87 9.84
N SER A 9 14.93 -34.80 9.96
CA SER A 9 14.28 -34.49 11.23
C SER A 9 13.44 -35.71 11.61
N LYS A 10 13.64 -36.23 12.83
CA LYS A 10 12.78 -37.27 13.39
C LYS A 10 11.34 -36.78 13.21
N ALA A 11 10.55 -37.48 12.41
CA ALA A 11 9.13 -37.19 12.26
C ALA A 11 8.50 -37.27 13.66
N ARG A 12 8.22 -36.11 14.24
CA ARG A 12 7.55 -36.00 15.54
C ARG A 12 6.11 -36.43 15.30
N THR A 13 5.62 -37.42 16.03
CA THR A 13 4.19 -37.75 16.00
C THR A 13 3.44 -36.60 16.64
N LEU A 14 2.94 -35.68 15.83
CA LEU A 14 2.15 -34.55 16.30
C LEU A 14 0.81 -35.07 16.82
N THR A 15 0.42 -34.61 18.00
CA THR A 15 -0.91 -34.88 18.53
C THR A 15 -1.94 -33.99 17.82
N ALA A 16 -3.22 -34.32 17.96
CA ALA A 16 -4.29 -33.45 17.47
C ALA A 16 -4.24 -32.05 18.12
N GLU A 17 -3.80 -31.96 19.38
CA GLU A 17 -3.64 -30.70 20.11
C GLU A 17 -2.48 -29.86 19.57
N ASP A 18 -1.36 -30.51 19.20
CA ASP A 18 -0.23 -29.84 18.57
C ASP A 18 -0.64 -29.24 17.22
N LEU A 19 -1.33 -30.04 16.38
CA LEU A 19 -1.84 -29.59 15.08
C LEU A 19 -2.85 -28.46 15.23
N TYR A 20 -3.76 -28.56 16.20
CA TYR A 20 -4.73 -27.50 16.47
C TYR A 20 -4.05 -26.21 16.93
N SER A 21 -3.02 -26.30 17.77
CA SER A 21 -2.25 -25.15 18.24
C SER A 21 -1.49 -24.48 17.09
N GLU A 22 -0.87 -25.27 16.20
CA GLU A 22 -0.22 -24.76 14.99
C GLU A 22 -1.23 -24.07 14.06
N LEU A 23 -2.41 -24.66 13.83
CA LEU A 23 -3.46 -24.04 13.02
C LEU A 23 -3.93 -22.70 13.62
N LYS A 24 -4.06 -22.62 14.94
CA LYS A 24 -4.43 -21.37 15.63
C LYS A 24 -3.33 -20.30 15.47
N LEU A 25 -2.07 -20.69 15.58
CA LEU A 25 -0.94 -19.79 15.35
C LEU A 25 -0.90 -19.29 13.90
N MET A 26 -1.07 -20.20 12.92
CA MET A 26 -1.13 -19.84 11.51
C MET A 26 -2.28 -18.89 11.21
N ARG A 27 -3.48 -19.13 11.76
CA ARG A 27 -4.62 -18.21 11.63
C ARG A 27 -4.28 -16.82 12.16
N ASN A 28 -3.74 -16.73 13.37
CA ASN A 28 -3.36 -15.44 13.96
C ASN A 28 -2.29 -14.70 13.12
N GLN A 29 -1.37 -15.44 12.49
CA GLN A 29 -0.36 -14.86 11.60
C GLN A 29 -0.98 -14.38 10.29
N LEU A 30 -1.93 -15.12 9.73
CA LEU A 30 -2.68 -14.72 8.54
C LEU A 30 -3.50 -13.47 8.78
N ASP A 31 -4.20 -13.39 9.92
CA ASP A 31 -4.99 -12.21 10.28
C ASP A 31 -4.10 -10.95 10.37
N LYS A 32 -2.95 -11.06 11.04
CA LYS A 32 -1.96 -9.97 11.10
C LYS A 32 -1.41 -9.57 9.73
N LEU A 33 -1.21 -10.54 8.84
CA LEU A 33 -0.74 -10.27 7.48
C LEU A 33 -1.82 -9.54 6.68
N ILE A 34 -3.08 -9.96 6.79
CA ILE A 34 -4.22 -9.31 6.14
C ILE A 34 -4.32 -7.85 6.61
N ASP A 35 -4.26 -7.59 7.91
CA ASP A 35 -4.31 -6.23 8.46
C ASP A 35 -3.15 -5.36 7.94
N LYS A 36 -1.95 -5.94 7.84
CA LYS A 36 -0.79 -5.24 7.27
C LYS A 36 -0.97 -4.93 5.78
N VAL A 37 -1.55 -5.84 5.01
CA VAL A 37 -1.83 -5.61 3.58
C VAL A 37 -2.91 -4.54 3.44
N LEU A 38 -4.01 -4.63 4.18
CA LEU A 38 -5.09 -3.65 4.13
C LEU A 38 -4.62 -2.24 4.55
N SER A 39 -3.75 -2.13 5.55
CA SER A 39 -3.20 -0.83 5.99
C SER A 39 -2.18 -0.21 5.03
N THR A 40 -1.59 -1.00 4.12
CA THR A 40 -0.65 -0.49 3.10
C THR A 40 -1.30 -0.25 1.76
N MET A 41 -2.54 -0.72 1.57
CA MET A 41 -3.29 -0.40 0.36
C MET A 41 -3.76 1.05 0.41
N PRO A 42 -3.75 1.73 -0.75
CA PRO A 42 -4.33 3.06 -0.84
C PRO A 42 -5.83 2.99 -0.47
N PRO A 43 -6.37 4.04 0.16
CA PRO A 43 -7.79 4.12 0.45
C PRO A 43 -8.58 4.00 -0.85
N LYS A 44 -9.77 3.40 -0.75
CA LYS A 44 -10.65 3.20 -1.90
C LYS A 44 -10.95 4.55 -2.55
N TYR A 45 -10.79 4.63 -3.88
CA TYR A 45 -11.10 5.85 -4.64
C TYR A 45 -12.50 6.39 -4.30
N GLY A 46 -12.57 7.67 -3.97
CA GLY A 46 -13.81 8.36 -3.61
C GLY A 46 -14.35 8.07 -2.19
N SER A 47 -13.66 7.27 -1.38
CA SER A 47 -13.96 7.16 0.06
C SER A 47 -13.50 8.40 0.82
N ASP A 48 -14.04 8.63 2.02
CA ASP A 48 -13.64 9.76 2.87
C ASP A 48 -12.14 9.77 3.15
N ALA A 49 -11.55 8.61 3.48
CA ALA A 49 -10.11 8.48 3.69
C ALA A 49 -9.29 8.82 2.43
N TRP A 50 -9.81 8.51 1.23
CA TRP A 50 -9.16 8.89 -0.02
C TRP A 50 -9.23 10.40 -0.24
N TRP A 51 -10.37 11.03 0.05
CA TRP A 51 -10.51 12.48 -0.04
C TRP A 51 -9.60 13.22 0.94
N GLU A 52 -9.52 12.76 2.19
CA GLU A 52 -8.60 13.31 3.20
C GLU A 52 -7.13 13.22 2.72
N GLU A 53 -6.72 12.07 2.19
CA GLU A 53 -5.37 11.90 1.64
C GLU A 53 -5.12 12.84 0.44
N GLN A 54 -6.07 12.94 -0.50
CA GLN A 54 -5.92 13.82 -1.66
C GLN A 54 -5.89 15.30 -1.26
N GLU A 55 -6.67 15.71 -0.26
CA GLU A 55 -6.66 17.09 0.23
C GLU A 55 -5.29 17.44 0.83
N GLN A 56 -4.76 16.57 1.69
CA GLN A 56 -3.44 16.75 2.28
C GLN A 56 -2.36 16.82 1.20
N LYS A 57 -2.38 15.91 0.24
CA LYS A 57 -1.45 15.91 -0.89
C LYS A 57 -1.57 17.17 -1.74
N SER A 58 -2.78 17.67 -1.98
CA SER A 58 -3.00 18.90 -2.74
C SER A 58 -2.39 20.11 -2.04
N ARG A 59 -2.48 20.19 -0.70
CA ARG A 59 -1.82 21.24 0.10
C ARG A 59 -0.30 21.18 -0.01
N GLU A 60 0.28 19.98 0.04
CA GLU A 60 1.72 19.78 -0.13
C GLU A 60 2.21 20.15 -1.52
N ASP A 61 1.47 19.73 -2.55
CA ASP A 61 1.78 20.07 -3.95
C ASP A 61 1.66 21.58 -4.21
N TYR A 62 0.72 22.26 -3.53
CA TYR A 62 0.59 23.72 -3.55
C TYR A 62 1.78 24.40 -2.88
N ALA A 63 2.17 23.95 -1.67
CA ALA A 63 3.35 24.46 -0.98
C ALA A 63 4.65 24.24 -1.77
N ALA A 64 4.73 23.13 -2.51
CA ALA A 64 5.84 22.81 -3.40
C ALA A 64 5.82 23.56 -4.75
N GLY A 65 4.82 24.41 -4.99
CA GLY A 65 4.73 25.22 -6.21
C GLY A 65 4.43 24.42 -7.49
N LYS A 66 3.80 23.24 -7.37
CA LYS A 66 3.46 22.39 -8.53
C LYS A 66 2.26 22.90 -9.32
N TYR A 67 1.47 23.81 -8.77
CA TYR A 67 0.31 24.39 -9.43
C TYR A 67 0.65 25.72 -10.10
N VAL A 68 -0.02 26.00 -11.21
CA VAL A 68 0.07 27.28 -11.92
C VAL A 68 -1.08 28.16 -11.49
N THR A 69 -0.79 29.37 -11.01
CA THR A 69 -1.81 30.38 -10.74
C THR A 69 -2.20 31.07 -12.04
N LEU A 70 -3.48 31.00 -12.42
CA LEU A 70 -4.07 31.75 -13.52
C LEU A 70 -4.89 32.88 -12.90
N LYS A 71 -4.53 34.15 -13.16
CA LYS A 71 -5.08 35.29 -12.42
C LYS A 71 -6.30 35.90 -13.09
N ASP A 72 -6.37 35.77 -14.41
CA ASP A 72 -7.44 36.34 -15.21
C ASP A 72 -7.77 35.48 -16.43
N LYS A 73 -8.77 35.90 -17.19
CA LYS A 73 -9.22 35.20 -18.39
C LYS A 73 -8.12 35.07 -19.45
N ASN A 74 -7.25 36.09 -19.61
CA ASN A 74 -6.19 36.05 -20.60
C ASN A 74 -5.12 35.02 -20.24
N ASP A 75 -4.84 34.82 -18.95
CA ASP A 75 -3.93 33.78 -18.47
C ASP A 75 -4.48 32.38 -18.80
N ILE A 76 -5.79 32.19 -18.66
CA ILE A 76 -6.47 30.94 -19.03
C ILE A 76 -6.29 30.66 -20.53
N ASP A 77 -6.63 31.63 -21.38
CA ASP A 77 -6.54 31.50 -22.84
C ASP A 77 -5.10 31.19 -23.29
N LYS A 78 -4.11 31.88 -22.70
CA LYS A 78 -2.68 31.62 -22.97
C LYS A 78 -2.23 30.23 -22.51
N TYR A 79 -2.70 29.77 -21.34
CA TYR A 79 -2.34 28.46 -20.81
C TYR A 79 -2.84 27.35 -21.73
N PHE A 80 -4.10 27.39 -22.15
CA PHE A 80 -4.65 26.39 -23.08
C PHE A 80 -4.03 26.48 -24.47
N ALA A 81 -3.76 27.68 -25.00
CA ALA A 81 -3.06 27.85 -26.27
C ALA A 81 -1.65 27.23 -26.24
N LYS A 82 -0.96 27.25 -25.09
CA LYS A 82 0.35 26.61 -24.91
C LYS A 82 0.25 25.08 -24.87
N LEU A 83 -0.83 24.52 -24.34
CA LEU A 83 -1.07 23.07 -24.31
C LEU A 83 -1.34 22.49 -25.70
N HIS A 84 -2.05 23.22 -26.57
CA HIS A 84 -2.40 22.79 -27.92
C HIS A 84 -1.27 22.91 -28.96
N LYS A 85 -0.18 23.61 -28.65
CA LYS A 85 1.00 23.75 -29.52
C LYS A 85 2.05 22.66 -29.32
N ARG A 86 1.72 21.59 -28.60
CA ARG A 86 2.59 20.42 -28.36
C ARG A 86 2.17 19.24 -29.19
#